data_AF-A0A212FGY5-F1
#
_entry.id   AF-A0A212FGY5-F1
#
_cell.length_a   1.000
_cell.length_b   1.000
_cell.length_c   1.000
_cell.angle_alpha   90.00
_cell.angle_beta   90.00
_cell.angle_gamma   90.00
#
_symmetry.space_group_name_H-M   'P 1'
#
loop_
_entity.id
_entity.type
_entity.pdbx_description
1 polymer ?
#
loop_
_entity_poly.entity_id
_entity_poly.type
_entity_poly.pdbx_seq_one_letter_code
_entity_poly.pdbx_strand_id
1 'polypeptide(L)'
;MKIVKVETCPDEERRRVRVWVEKTFRGRKLPQLTEIYRTSYKPDYNLIPKDEEYKLLEAVKNSESEVILPNTIEMPPLMKRFIVKDHEKKGLETIKEYVLPLSYNHSPNRVARIAQGDEKPTIKFTMGLGKPASPSLYEGIPLQ
;
A
#
# COMPACT_ATOMS: atom_id res chain seq x y z
N MET A 1 1.09 8.38 -17.72
CA MET A 1 1.05 9.85 -17.50
C MET A 1 0.47 10.45 -18.76
N LYS A 2 -0.53 11.32 -18.65
CA LYS A 2 -1.09 12.03 -19.79
C LYS A 2 -0.56 13.47 -19.77
N ILE A 3 0.06 13.90 -20.87
CA ILE A 3 0.66 15.23 -20.99
C ILE A 3 -0.46 16.25 -21.25
N VAL A 4 -0.49 17.34 -20.47
CA VAL A 4 -1.48 18.42 -20.62
C VAL A 4 -0.84 19.67 -21.18
N LYS A 5 0.30 20.08 -20.61
CA LYS A 5 1.02 21.28 -21.03
C LYS A 5 2.52 21.01 -21.03
N VAL A 6 3.21 21.53 -22.03
CA VAL A 6 4.68 21.51 -22.14
C VAL A 6 5.15 22.95 -22.32
N GLU A 7 6.12 23.36 -21.52
CA GLU A 7 6.83 24.61 -21.66
C GLU A 7 8.32 24.33 -21.86
N THR A 8 8.89 24.93 -22.90
CA THR A 8 10.32 24.88 -23.17
C THR A 8 11.02 25.94 -22.33
N CYS A 9 12.05 25.55 -21.57
CA CYS A 9 12.89 26.48 -20.82
C CYS A 9 14.17 26.74 -21.63
N PRO A 10 14.30 27.88 -22.34
CA PRO A 10 15.42 28.12 -23.23
C PRO A 10 16.75 28.41 -22.52
N ASP A 11 16.72 28.81 -21.24
CA ASP A 11 17.90 29.25 -20.47
C ASP A 11 18.62 28.13 -19.68
N GLU A 12 17.96 26.99 -19.43
CA GLU A 12 18.54 25.88 -18.66
C GLU A 12 18.70 24.65 -19.57
N GLU A 13 19.81 23.90 -19.41
CA GLU A 13 20.17 22.65 -20.11
C GLU A 13 19.27 22.26 -21.30
N ARG A 14 19.77 22.39 -22.54
CA ARG A 14 19.08 22.23 -23.86
C ARG A 14 18.03 21.11 -24.02
N ARG A 15 17.94 20.14 -23.11
CA ARG A 15 17.07 18.96 -23.19
C ARG A 15 16.02 18.88 -22.07
N ARG A 16 16.04 19.78 -21.07
CA ARG A 16 15.02 19.80 -20.01
C ARG A 16 13.84 20.66 -20.43
N VAL A 17 12.64 20.19 -20.08
CA VAL A 17 11.38 20.88 -20.33
C VAL A 17 10.52 20.81 -19.08
N ARG A 18 9.65 21.80 -18.90
CA ARG A 18 8.66 21.80 -17.83
C ARG A 18 7.36 21.22 -18.37
N VAL A 19 6.90 20.13 -17.76
CA VAL A 19 5.74 19.38 -18.24
C VAL A 19 4.71 19.25 -17.13
N TRP A 20 3.46 19.61 -17.41
CA TRP A 20 2.33 19.32 -16.54
C TRP A 20 1.64 18.05 -17.03
N VAL A 21 1.53 17.08 -16.13
CA VAL A 21 0.94 15.79 -16.44
C VAL A 21 -0.19 15.44 -15.47
N GLU A 22 -1.21 14.79 -16.02
CA GLU A 22 -2.12 13.95 -15.24
C GLU A 22 -1.39 12.64 -14.92
N LYS A 23 -0.97 12.51 -13.67
CA LYS A 23 -0.22 11.34 -13.22
C LYS A 23 -1.19 10.24 -12.77
N THR A 24 -1.11 9.10 -13.43
CA THR A 24 -1.81 7.87 -13.07
C THR A 24 -0.79 6.89 -12.50
N PHE A 25 -1.00 6.43 -11.26
CA PHE A 25 -0.11 5.49 -10.59
C PHE A 25 -0.89 4.31 -10.04
N ARG A 26 -0.53 3.08 -10.46
CA ARG A 26 -1.20 1.84 -10.06
C ARG A 26 -2.73 1.91 -10.18
N GLY A 27 -3.22 2.29 -11.35
CA GLY A 27 -4.66 2.43 -11.59
C GLY A 27 -5.25 3.79 -11.22
N ARG A 28 -4.74 4.44 -10.17
CA ARG A 28 -5.35 5.66 -9.61
C ARG A 28 -4.81 6.92 -10.25
N LYS A 29 -5.73 7.82 -10.63
CA LYS A 29 -5.39 9.19 -11.06
C LYS A 29 -5.13 10.06 -9.83
N LEU A 30 -4.02 10.79 -9.83
CA LEU A 30 -3.77 11.81 -8.81
C LEU A 30 -4.68 13.03 -9.07
N PRO A 31 -5.25 13.65 -8.02
CA PRO A 31 -6.23 14.72 -8.17
C PRO A 31 -5.63 16.03 -8.67
N GLN A 32 -4.33 16.24 -8.44
CA GLN A 32 -3.61 17.44 -8.86
C GLN A 32 -2.68 17.14 -10.04
N LEU A 33 -2.58 18.10 -10.95
CA LEU A 33 -1.59 18.09 -12.02
C LEU A 33 -0.19 18.09 -11.40
N THR A 34 0.63 17.13 -11.81
CA THR A 34 2.02 17.03 -11.34
C THR A 34 2.94 17.76 -12.31
N GLU A 35 3.71 18.70 -11.80
CA GLU A 35 4.79 19.32 -12.56
C GLU A 35 6.02 18.41 -12.58
N ILE A 36 6.54 18.15 -13.79
CA ILE A 36 7.77 17.43 -14.04
C ILE A 36 8.78 18.39 -14.63
N TYR A 37 9.81 18.70 -13.85
CA TYR A 37 10.94 19.51 -14.30
C TYR A 37 12.26 18.71 -14.28
N ARG A 38 12.70 18.30 -13.08
CA ARG A 38 13.97 17.60 -12.88
C ARG A 38 14.06 16.25 -13.60
N THR A 39 12.95 15.54 -13.71
CA THR A 39 12.88 14.22 -14.34
C THR A 39 12.28 14.27 -15.74
N SER A 40 12.31 15.42 -16.42
CA SER A 40 11.82 15.57 -17.79
C SER A 40 12.67 14.78 -18.79
N TYR A 41 13.99 14.78 -18.61
CA TYR A 41 14.94 14.09 -19.49
C TYR A 41 15.47 12.81 -18.83
N LYS A 42 14.62 11.79 -18.72
CA LYS A 42 15.04 10.43 -18.39
C LYS A 42 14.96 9.53 -19.64
N PRO A 43 15.97 8.70 -19.91
CA PRO A 43 15.95 7.81 -21.06
C PRO A 43 14.90 6.69 -20.95
N ASP A 44 14.37 6.44 -19.74
CA ASP A 44 13.41 5.35 -19.47
C ASP A 44 11.97 5.63 -19.95
N TYR A 45 11.70 6.80 -20.54
CA TYR A 45 10.36 7.12 -21.03
C TYR A 45 10.12 6.50 -22.41
N ASN A 46 9.00 5.76 -22.53
CA ASN A 46 8.49 5.28 -23.80
C ASN A 46 7.19 6.02 -24.15
N LEU A 47 7.10 6.54 -25.38
CA LEU A 47 5.88 7.14 -25.90
C LEU A 47 4.93 6.03 -26.34
N ILE A 48 3.67 6.12 -25.91
CA ILE A 48 2.63 5.17 -26.30
C ILE A 48 1.99 5.67 -27.60
N PRO A 49 1.93 4.87 -28.68
CA PRO A 49 1.21 5.23 -29.90
C PRO A 49 -0.29 5.43 -29.63
N LYS A 50 -0.93 6.32 -30.41
CA LYS A 50 -2.37 6.60 -30.25
C LYS A 50 -3.24 5.35 -30.45
N ASP A 51 -2.85 4.48 -31.38
CA ASP A 51 -3.59 3.25 -31.68
C ASP A 51 -3.53 2.24 -30.53
N GLU A 52 -2.54 2.34 -29.63
CA GLU A 52 -2.38 1.43 -28.48
C GLU A 52 -2.86 2.05 -27.16
N GLU A 53 -3.27 3.32 -27.17
CA GLU A 53 -3.71 4.04 -25.97
C GLU A 53 -4.89 3.31 -25.28
N TYR A 54 -5.80 2.72 -26.07
CA TYR A 54 -6.94 1.99 -25.52
C TYR A 54 -6.51 0.80 -24.64
N LYS A 55 -5.48 0.04 -25.06
CA LYS A 55 -4.99 -1.14 -24.33
C LYS A 55 -4.47 -0.73 -22.95
N LEU A 56 -3.75 0.39 -22.90
CA LEU A 56 -3.23 0.92 -21.65
C LEU A 56 -4.36 1.43 -20.74
N LEU A 57 -5.33 2.16 -21.28
CA LEU A 57 -6.47 2.67 -20.51
C LEU A 57 -7.36 1.53 -19.98
N GLU A 58 -7.52 0.46 -20.75
CA GLU A 58 -8.24 -0.74 -20.32
C GLU A 58 -7.50 -1.48 -19.19
N ALA A 59 -6.19 -1.66 -19.32
CA ALA A 59 -5.36 -2.24 -18.26
C ALA A 59 -5.44 -1.45 -16.94
N VAL A 60 -5.54 -0.12 -17.02
CA VAL A 60 -5.70 0.75 -15.85
C VAL A 60 -7.03 0.49 -15.14
N LYS A 61 -8.14 0.34 -15.88
CA LYS A 61 -9.46 0.08 -15.28
C LYS A 61 -9.51 -1.23 -14.48
N ASN A 62 -8.81 -2.25 -14.96
CA ASN A 62 -8.81 -3.58 -14.32
C ASN A 62 -7.90 -3.68 -13.09
N SER A 63 -7.15 -2.62 -12.76
CA SER A 63 -6.15 -2.65 -11.67
C SER A 63 -6.66 -2.15 -10.31
N GLU A 64 -7.93 -1.77 -10.20
CA GLU A 64 -8.54 -1.21 -8.98
C GLU A 64 -8.96 -2.27 -7.95
N SER A 65 -8.17 -3.32 -7.74
CA SER A 65 -8.43 -4.23 -6.61
C SER A 65 -8.13 -3.49 -5.31
N GLU A 66 -9.18 -3.03 -4.61
CA GLU A 66 -9.04 -2.38 -3.33
C GLU A 66 -8.58 -3.41 -2.28
N VAL A 67 -7.39 -3.20 -1.72
CA VAL A 67 -6.88 -4.03 -0.63
C VAL A 67 -7.23 -3.36 0.69
N ILE A 68 -8.04 -4.05 1.51
CA ILE A 68 -8.43 -3.57 2.83
C ILE A 68 -7.52 -4.21 3.89
N LEU A 69 -6.83 -3.36 4.65
CA LEU A 69 -5.96 -3.72 5.76
C LEU A 69 -6.74 -3.76 7.08
N PRO A 70 -6.38 -4.66 8.01
CA PRO A 70 -7.06 -4.78 9.30
C PRO A 70 -6.72 -3.59 10.21
N ASN A 71 -7.70 -3.13 11.00
CA ASN A 71 -7.49 -2.06 11.99
C ASN A 71 -6.92 -2.60 13.31
N THR A 72 -7.16 -3.87 13.61
CA THR A 72 -6.72 -4.54 14.83
C THR A 72 -5.95 -5.82 14.51
N ILE A 73 -5.07 -6.21 15.42
CA ILE A 73 -4.37 -7.49 15.38
C ILE A 73 -4.45 -8.15 16.74
N GLU A 74 -4.36 -9.47 16.78
CA GLU A 74 -4.21 -10.19 18.04
C GLU A 74 -2.90 -9.83 18.74
N MET A 75 -2.92 -9.77 20.08
CA MET A 75 -1.69 -9.60 20.84
C MET A 75 -0.72 -10.77 20.65
N PRO A 76 0.60 -10.49 20.71
CA PRO A 76 1.61 -11.54 20.75
C PRO A 76 1.39 -12.51 21.94
N PRO A 77 1.67 -13.82 21.78
CA PRO A 77 1.40 -14.84 22.80
C PRO A 77 2.05 -14.54 24.15
N LEU A 78 3.27 -14.00 24.13
CA LEU A 78 3.99 -13.64 25.35
C LEU A 78 3.33 -12.48 26.09
N MET A 79 2.90 -11.43 25.37
CA MET A 79 2.21 -10.28 25.96
C MET A 79 0.85 -10.69 26.56
N LYS A 80 0.10 -11.56 25.87
CA LYS A 80 -1.15 -12.16 26.41
C LYS A 80 -0.90 -12.79 27.79
N ARG A 81 0.15 -13.61 27.92
CA ARG A 81 0.49 -14.27 29.20
C ARG A 81 0.90 -13.29 30.31
N PHE A 82 1.61 -12.22 29.97
CA PHE A 82 1.98 -11.19 30.95
C PHE A 82 0.74 -10.47 31.49
N ILE A 83 -0.18 -10.07 30.61
CA ILE A 83 -1.38 -9.34 31.02
C ILE A 83 -2.30 -10.21 31.88
N VAL A 84 -2.47 -11.49 31.52
CA VAL A 84 -3.25 -12.45 32.32
C VAL A 84 -2.70 -12.52 33.75
N LYS A 85 -1.38 -12.74 33.90
CA LYS A 85 -0.73 -12.83 35.22
C LYS A 85 -0.84 -11.53 36.03
N ASP A 86 -0.74 -10.38 35.36
CA ASP A 86 -0.88 -9.08 36.02
C ASP A 86 -2.32 -8.79 36.45
N HIS A 87 -3.31 -9.20 35.66
CA HIS A 87 -4.73 -9.08 36.01
C HIS A 87 -5.11 -10.00 37.17
N GLU A 88 -4.63 -11.26 37.16
CA GLU A 88 -4.80 -12.22 38.26
C GLU A 88 -4.24 -11.67 39.58
N LYS A 89 -3.04 -11.06 39.55
CA LYS A 89 -2.43 -10.44 40.73
C LYS A 89 -3.19 -9.22 41.26
N LYS A 90 -3.84 -8.47 40.37
CA LYS A 90 -4.59 -7.25 40.72
C LYS A 90 -6.07 -7.50 40.99
N GLY A 91 -6.55 -8.74 40.82
CA GLY A 91 -7.95 -9.13 41.05
C GLY A 91 -8.93 -8.53 40.04
N LEU A 92 -8.48 -8.14 38.85
CA LEU A 92 -9.36 -7.66 37.77
C LEU A 92 -9.83 -8.83 36.91
N GLU A 93 -11.07 -8.76 36.42
CA GLU A 93 -11.62 -9.74 35.48
C GLU A 93 -10.78 -9.80 34.19
N THR A 94 -10.61 -11.03 33.70
CA THR A 94 -9.82 -11.31 32.50
C THR A 94 -10.56 -10.78 31.27
N ILE A 95 -9.93 -9.83 30.56
CA ILE A 95 -10.47 -9.28 29.31
C ILE A 95 -10.51 -10.41 28.27
N LYS A 96 -11.68 -10.65 27.67
CA LYS A 96 -11.92 -11.76 26.72
C LYS A 96 -11.19 -11.61 25.37
N GLU A 97 -10.83 -10.39 24.98
CA GLU A 97 -10.17 -10.12 23.70
C GLU A 97 -8.89 -9.28 23.88
N TYR A 98 -7.74 -9.93 23.74
CA TYR A 98 -6.43 -9.26 23.72
C TYR A 98 -6.08 -8.81 22.30
N VAL A 99 -6.61 -7.66 21.91
CA VAL A 99 -6.36 -7.03 20.60
C VAL A 99 -5.52 -5.76 20.73
N LEU A 100 -4.71 -5.48 19.70
CA LEU A 100 -3.91 -4.26 19.57
C LEU A 100 -4.42 -3.43 18.39
N PRO A 101 -4.57 -2.10 18.54
CA PRO A 101 -4.81 -1.21 17.41
C PRO A 101 -3.55 -1.12 16.54
N LEU A 102 -3.71 -1.26 15.23
CA LEU A 102 -2.64 -1.09 14.25
C LEU A 102 -2.61 0.35 13.73
N SER A 103 -1.43 0.95 13.75
CA SER A 103 -1.17 2.23 13.08
C SER A 103 -0.33 2.00 11.83
N TYR A 104 -0.74 2.61 10.72
CA TYR A 104 -0.03 2.50 9.46
C TYR A 104 0.47 3.85 8.96
N ASN A 105 1.74 3.92 8.54
CA ASN A 105 2.31 5.14 7.97
C ASN A 105 1.63 5.54 6.66
N HIS A 106 1.02 6.72 6.62
CA HIS A 106 0.35 7.21 5.43
C HIS A 106 1.37 7.63 4.36
N SER A 107 1.19 7.15 3.12
CA SER A 107 1.99 7.55 1.96
C SER A 107 1.04 7.87 0.81
N PRO A 108 1.29 8.93 0.02
CA PRO A 108 0.44 9.28 -1.13
C PRO A 108 0.39 8.17 -2.20
N ASN A 109 1.36 7.25 -2.20
CA ASN A 109 1.40 6.12 -3.13
C ASN A 109 0.76 4.84 -2.56
N ARG A 110 0.22 4.88 -1.34
CA ARG A 110 -0.42 3.70 -0.75
C ARG A 110 -1.78 3.49 -1.38
N VAL A 111 -1.99 2.29 -1.93
CA VAL A 111 -3.23 1.89 -2.59
C VAL A 111 -4.21 1.24 -1.60
N ALA A 112 -3.70 0.63 -0.52
CA ALA A 112 -4.50 -0.09 0.45
C ALA A 112 -5.21 0.84 1.45
N ARG A 113 -6.50 0.57 1.72
CA ARG A 113 -7.35 1.27 2.69
C ARG A 113 -7.36 0.53 4.02
N ILE A 114 -7.56 1.24 5.14
CA ILE A 114 -7.74 0.61 6.46
C ILE A 114 -9.23 0.34 6.65
N ALA A 115 -9.57 -0.85 7.17
CA ALA A 115 -10.94 -1.23 7.50
C ALA A 115 -11.57 -0.22 8.48
N GLN A 116 -12.78 0.24 8.18
CA GLN A 116 -13.55 1.12 9.07
C GLN A 116 -14.71 0.33 9.70
N GLY A 117 -14.83 0.37 11.03
CA GLY A 117 -15.88 -0.34 11.77
C GLY A 117 -15.77 -1.86 11.63
N ASP A 118 -16.85 -2.49 11.16
CA ASP A 118 -17.01 -3.95 11.03
C ASP A 118 -16.63 -4.49 9.63
N GLU A 119 -15.96 -3.70 8.78
CA GLU A 119 -15.48 -4.17 7.47
C GLU A 119 -14.50 -5.34 7.62
N LYS A 120 -14.74 -6.45 6.89
CA LYS A 120 -13.83 -7.60 6.88
C LYS A 120 -12.58 -7.26 6.07
N PRO A 121 -11.38 -7.30 6.68
CA PRO A 121 -10.15 -6.98 5.97
C PRO A 121 -9.84 -8.07 4.94
N THR A 122 -9.42 -7.66 3.75
CA THR A 122 -9.00 -8.55 2.66
C THR A 122 -7.77 -9.37 3.07
N ILE A 123 -6.89 -8.76 3.88
CA ILE A 123 -5.70 -9.39 4.41
C ILE A 123 -5.87 -9.54 5.92
N LYS A 124 -5.75 -10.76 6.44
CA LYS A 124 -5.75 -11.02 7.88
C LYS A 124 -4.33 -11.26 8.34
N PHE A 125 -3.88 -10.48 9.32
CA PHE A 125 -2.63 -10.75 10.00
C PHE A 125 -2.90 -11.67 11.19
N THR A 126 -2.30 -12.85 11.16
CA THR A 126 -2.33 -13.82 12.26
C THR A 126 -0.97 -13.82 12.95
N MET A 127 -0.94 -13.94 14.27
CA MET A 127 0.31 -14.06 15.04
C MET A 127 0.93 -15.47 15.01
N GLY A 128 0.27 -16.43 14.33
CA GLY A 128 0.81 -17.75 14.02
C GLY A 128 1.82 -17.73 12.87
N LEU A 129 2.52 -18.85 12.67
CA LEU A 129 3.50 -19.00 11.58
C LEU A 129 2.83 -19.00 10.19
N GLY A 130 1.51 -19.19 10.11
CA GLY A 130 0.73 -18.99 8.89
C GLY A 130 1.26 -19.81 7.71
N LYS A 131 1.19 -19.23 6.50
CA LYS A 131 1.80 -19.82 5.31
C LYS A 131 3.17 -19.17 5.05
N PRO A 132 4.28 -19.79 5.46
CA PRO A 132 5.61 -19.24 5.22
C PRO A 132 5.91 -19.20 3.72
N ALA A 133 6.66 -18.18 3.28
CA ALA A 133 7.08 -18.04 1.89
C ALA A 133 8.00 -19.19 1.44
N SER A 134 8.75 -19.78 2.37
CA SER A 134 9.63 -20.93 2.18
C SER A 134 9.27 -22.05 3.16
N PRO A 135 8.39 -23.00 2.77
CA PRO A 135 7.95 -24.08 3.64
C PRO A 135 9.10 -24.97 4.15
N SER A 136 10.17 -25.10 3.37
CA SER A 136 11.33 -25.95 3.68
C SER A 136 12.06 -25.56 4.97
N LEU A 137 12.05 -24.27 5.35
CA LEU A 137 12.69 -23.80 6.58
C LEU A 137 11.90 -24.14 7.86
N TYR A 138 10.67 -24.62 7.71
CA TYR A 138 9.75 -24.93 8.80
C TYR A 138 9.33 -26.41 8.78
N GLU A 139 10.07 -27.25 8.08
CA GLU A 139 9.86 -28.70 8.08
C GLU A 139 9.95 -29.26 9.52
N GLY A 140 8.89 -29.95 9.96
CA GLY A 140 8.79 -30.52 11.31
C GLY A 140 8.11 -29.61 12.35
N ILE A 141 7.75 -28.37 12.00
CA ILE A 141 6.99 -27.47 12.89
C ILE A 141 5.52 -27.46 12.45
N PRO A 142 4.55 -27.68 13.37
CA PRO A 142 3.14 -27.55 13.04
C PRO A 142 2.81 -26.08 12.74
N LEU A 143 2.61 -25.77 11.46
CA LEU A 143 2.16 -24.47 11.00
C LEU A 143 0.64 -24.36 11.30
N GLN A 144 0.26 -23.44 12.18
CA GLN A 144 -1.12 -23.03 12.44
C GLN A 144 -1.39 -21.66 11.82
#